data_AF-A0A0B7B5W5-F1
#
_entry.id   AF-A0A0B7B5W5-F1
#
_cell.length_a   1.000
_cell.length_b   1.000
_cell.length_c   1.000
_cell.angle_alpha   90.00
_cell.angle_beta   90.00
_cell.angle_gamma   90.00
#
_symmetry.space_group_name_H-M   'P 1'
#
loop_
_entity.id
_entity.type
_entity.pdbx_description
1 polymer ?
#
loop_
_entity_poly.entity_id
_entity_poly.type
_entity_poly.pdbx_seq_one_letter_code
_entity_poly.pdbx_strand_id
1 'polypeptide(L)'
;SQILGLPQSHVTVEIERLGGGFGGKITQNFLVSGLCALAAYVVGRTVKLRLDIHTTMKMLGKRSPYYAEYQVGSDNNGTLAGVVIDMYGDVGWAYTGTESPLGTREWFDNAYYCPNWLFTPIAVKTNKAVHTACRSPGSTPFMFIIESIMDHLAKSLGLDPLAVRQLNLYTTGQKIPNGMILNYCNIRQVVASLATDIGLDQRKAAVNSFNQANRWKKRGIAVMPNRFAIGWSGAQYNTHVIIHHGDGSVAIAHGGIDMGQGINTKVIQVCAFELGIPITKIWVKTSSSTINANSMTSGGSITSELCCLVGICYLIIYVGVLHVYTTDF
;
A
#
# COMPACT_ATOMS: atom_id res chain seq x y z
N SER A 1 -26.24 0.83 5.75
CA SER A 1 -26.95 0.72 7.05
C SER A 1 -27.13 2.08 7.70
N GLN A 2 -26.05 2.76 8.13
CA GLN A 2 -26.14 4.03 8.88
C GLN A 2 -26.95 5.13 8.19
N ILE A 3 -26.71 5.39 6.89
CA ILE A 3 -27.44 6.40 6.10
C ILE A 3 -28.95 6.13 6.04
N LEU A 4 -29.36 4.85 6.09
CA LEU A 4 -30.76 4.43 6.01
C LEU A 4 -31.39 4.16 7.38
N GLY A 5 -30.63 4.23 8.47
CA GLY A 5 -31.10 3.82 9.80
C GLY A 5 -31.44 2.32 9.91
N LEU A 6 -30.86 1.47 9.07
CA LEU A 6 -31.14 0.02 9.05
C LEU A 6 -30.05 -0.80 9.75
N PRO A 7 -30.39 -1.96 10.34
CA PRO A 7 -29.40 -2.96 10.78
C PRO A 7 -28.47 -3.37 9.64
N GLN A 8 -27.21 -3.70 9.95
CA GLN A 8 -26.24 -4.15 8.93
C GLN A 8 -26.68 -5.44 8.23
N SER A 9 -27.36 -6.35 8.95
CA SER A 9 -27.91 -7.60 8.41
C SER A 9 -28.95 -7.41 7.32
N HIS A 10 -29.53 -6.21 7.17
CA HIS A 10 -30.53 -5.89 6.14
C HIS A 10 -29.90 -5.30 4.87
N VAL A 11 -28.57 -5.13 4.84
CA VAL A 11 -27.85 -4.53 3.72
C VAL A 11 -26.75 -5.47 3.24
N THR A 12 -26.90 -6.01 2.03
CA THR A 12 -25.86 -6.79 1.37
C THR A 12 -25.08 -5.91 0.40
N VAL A 13 -23.75 -6.00 0.45
CA VAL A 13 -22.83 -5.37 -0.50
C VAL A 13 -22.12 -6.48 -1.27
N GLU A 14 -22.25 -6.46 -2.59
CA GLU A 14 -21.62 -7.43 -3.49
C GLU A 14 -20.64 -6.72 -4.42
N ILE A 15 -19.44 -7.27 -4.54
CA ILE A 15 -18.38 -6.72 -5.37
C ILE A 15 -17.73 -7.86 -6.15
N GLU A 16 -17.94 -7.88 -7.46
CA GLU A 16 -17.34 -8.88 -8.34
C GLU A 16 -15.88 -8.52 -8.65
N ARG A 17 -15.65 -7.31 -9.16
CA ARG A 17 -14.33 -6.74 -9.44
C ARG A 17 -14.40 -5.22 -9.50
N LEU A 18 -13.25 -4.55 -9.41
CA LEU A 18 -13.12 -3.12 -9.68
C LEU A 18 -12.21 -2.86 -10.88
N GLY A 19 -12.60 -1.92 -11.74
CA GLY A 19 -11.69 -1.33 -12.74
C GLY A 19 -10.73 -0.34 -12.08
N GLY A 20 -9.80 -0.84 -11.26
CA GLY A 20 -8.84 -0.04 -10.49
C GLY A 20 -9.45 0.61 -9.24
N GLY A 21 -8.63 0.75 -8.19
CA GLY A 21 -9.02 1.38 -6.92
C GLY A 21 -8.00 2.40 -6.42
N PHE A 22 -6.73 2.00 -6.32
CA PHE A 22 -5.60 2.87 -5.96
C PHE A 22 -5.75 3.64 -4.63
N GLY A 23 -6.65 3.21 -3.75
CA GLY A 23 -6.98 3.85 -2.47
C GLY A 23 -8.23 4.74 -2.51
N GLY A 24 -8.55 5.37 -3.64
CA GLY A 24 -9.70 6.28 -3.76
C GLY A 24 -11.07 5.62 -3.59
N LYS A 25 -11.12 4.29 -3.65
CA LYS A 25 -12.33 3.48 -3.39
C LYS A 25 -12.36 2.85 -2.00
N ILE A 26 -11.44 3.19 -1.09
CA ILE A 26 -11.44 2.65 0.29
C ILE A 26 -12.55 3.30 1.11
N THR A 27 -12.51 4.63 1.27
CA THR A 27 -13.48 5.36 2.09
C THR A 27 -14.47 6.15 1.26
N GLN A 28 -14.01 7.05 0.37
CA GLN A 28 -14.88 8.04 -0.29
C GLN A 28 -15.97 7.43 -1.20
N ASN A 29 -15.88 6.15 -1.54
CA ASN A 29 -16.94 5.44 -2.27
C ASN A 29 -18.29 5.48 -1.52
N PHE A 30 -18.29 5.60 -0.18
CA PHE A 30 -19.50 5.62 0.64
C PHE A 30 -20.45 6.76 0.26
N LEU A 31 -19.91 7.87 -0.26
CA LEU A 31 -20.74 8.99 -0.71
C LEU A 31 -21.61 8.58 -1.90
N VAL A 32 -21.03 7.84 -2.85
CA VAL A 32 -21.74 7.41 -4.06
C VAL A 32 -22.70 6.26 -3.75
N SER A 33 -22.22 5.23 -3.04
CA SER A 33 -23.05 4.09 -2.68
C SER A 33 -24.17 4.47 -1.70
N GLY A 34 -23.87 5.37 -0.75
CA GLY A 34 -24.82 5.92 0.20
C GLY A 34 -25.92 6.75 -0.45
N LEU A 35 -25.58 7.69 -1.33
CA LEU A 35 -26.57 8.47 -2.09
C LEU A 35 -27.45 7.57 -2.96
N CYS A 36 -26.86 6.58 -3.62
CA CYS A 36 -27.60 5.62 -4.45
C CYS A 36 -28.57 4.78 -3.61
N ALA A 37 -28.12 4.31 -2.43
CA ALA A 37 -28.95 3.52 -1.52
C ALA A 37 -30.10 4.35 -0.95
N LEU A 38 -29.85 5.61 -0.57
CA LEU A 38 -30.90 6.52 -0.10
C LEU A 38 -31.95 6.79 -1.18
N ALA A 39 -31.50 7.07 -2.41
CA ALA A 39 -32.40 7.27 -3.54
C ALA A 39 -33.28 6.04 -3.76
N ALA A 40 -32.69 4.83 -3.79
CA ALA A 40 -33.43 3.58 -3.96
C ALA A 40 -34.45 3.35 -2.82
N TYR A 41 -34.06 3.65 -1.59
CA TYR A 41 -34.93 3.51 -0.41
C TYR A 41 -36.14 4.44 -0.46
N VAL A 42 -35.94 5.70 -0.84
CA VAL A 42 -37.01 6.71 -0.92
C VAL A 42 -37.98 6.42 -2.07
N VAL A 43 -37.48 6.03 -3.25
CA VAL A 43 -38.33 5.82 -4.43
C VAL A 43 -38.95 4.42 -4.50
N GLY A 44 -38.51 3.49 -3.65
CA GLY A 44 -38.99 2.10 -3.62
C GLY A 44 -38.67 1.29 -4.88
N ARG A 45 -37.63 1.66 -5.64
CA ARG A 45 -37.22 1.00 -6.90
C ARG A 45 -35.71 0.95 -7.03
N THR A 46 -35.21 0.06 -7.90
CA THR A 46 -33.78 -0.03 -8.21
C THR A 46 -33.25 1.27 -8.81
N VAL A 47 -32.15 1.78 -8.25
CA VAL A 47 -31.45 2.98 -8.74
C VAL A 47 -30.02 2.61 -9.13
N LYS A 48 -29.54 3.19 -10.22
CA LYS A 48 -28.14 3.08 -10.67
C LYS A 48 -27.51 4.46 -10.72
N LEU A 49 -26.41 4.65 -10.00
CA LEU A 49 -25.63 5.88 -10.01
C LEU A 49 -24.23 5.61 -10.57
N ARG A 50 -23.85 6.36 -11.62
CA ARG A 50 -22.50 6.39 -12.17
C ARG A 50 -22.08 7.84 -12.32
N LEU A 51 -21.00 8.23 -11.64
CA LEU A 51 -20.43 9.56 -11.78
C LEU A 51 -19.62 9.67 -13.08
N ASP A 52 -19.65 10.85 -13.69
CA ASP A 52 -18.66 11.23 -14.68
C ASP A 52 -17.32 11.56 -14.00
N ILE A 53 -16.26 11.66 -14.81
CA ILE A 53 -14.90 11.86 -14.30
C ILE A 53 -14.71 13.23 -13.64
N HIS A 54 -15.37 14.29 -14.13
CA HIS A 54 -15.23 15.63 -13.56
C HIS A 54 -15.89 15.71 -12.18
N THR A 55 -17.08 15.14 -12.03
CA THR A 55 -17.76 15.03 -10.73
C THR A 55 -16.92 14.19 -9.76
N THR A 56 -16.39 13.06 -10.23
CA THR A 56 -15.50 12.20 -9.45
C THR A 56 -14.29 12.96 -8.91
N MET A 57 -13.57 13.70 -9.77
CA MET A 57 -12.37 14.46 -9.40
C MET A 57 -12.65 15.63 -8.46
N LYS A 58 -13.85 16.22 -8.53
CA LYS A 58 -14.28 17.29 -7.60
C LYS A 58 -14.69 16.73 -6.24
N MET A 59 -15.34 15.57 -6.22
CA MET A 59 -16.06 15.07 -5.05
C MET A 59 -15.26 14.09 -4.19
N LEU A 60 -14.56 13.12 -4.79
CA LEU A 60 -14.06 11.94 -4.07
C LEU A 60 -12.63 12.08 -3.51
N GLY A 61 -12.09 13.29 -3.52
CA GLY A 61 -10.75 13.54 -2.99
C GLY A 61 -9.63 12.91 -3.82
N LYS A 62 -8.40 13.14 -3.38
CA LYS A 62 -7.15 12.65 -3.97
C LYS A 62 -6.07 12.59 -2.90
N ARG A 63 -4.85 12.17 -3.26
CA ARG A 63 -3.68 12.29 -2.38
C ARG A 63 -3.59 13.69 -1.77
N SER A 64 -3.28 13.76 -0.49
CA SER A 64 -3.02 15.02 0.21
C SER A 64 -1.80 15.71 -0.39
N PRO A 65 -1.85 17.02 -0.67
CA PRO A 65 -0.65 17.81 -0.85
C PRO A 65 0.07 17.96 0.50
N TYR A 66 1.40 17.94 0.46
CA TYR A 66 2.26 18.06 1.62
C TYR A 66 3.22 19.23 1.46
N TYR A 67 3.56 19.85 2.58
CA TYR A 67 4.61 20.84 2.73
C TYR A 67 5.46 20.42 3.92
N ALA A 68 6.78 20.56 3.81
CA ALA A 68 7.68 20.24 4.89
C ALA A 68 8.78 21.28 5.03
N GLU A 69 9.01 21.67 6.27
CA GLU A 69 10.19 22.40 6.71
C GLU A 69 11.11 21.42 7.40
N TYR A 70 12.41 21.53 7.16
CA TYR A 70 13.36 20.60 7.77
C TYR A 70 14.71 21.26 8.05
N GLN A 71 15.40 20.66 9.00
CA GLN A 71 16.79 20.92 9.33
C GLN A 71 17.53 19.59 9.39
N VAL A 72 18.72 19.54 8.80
CA VAL A 72 19.56 18.34 8.80
C VAL A 72 20.95 18.70 9.30
N GLY A 73 21.44 17.91 10.26
CA GLY A 73 22.82 17.96 10.74
C GLY A 73 23.59 16.74 10.23
N SER A 74 24.80 16.94 9.72
CA SER A 74 25.71 15.87 9.31
C SER A 74 27.16 16.22 9.64
N ASP A 75 28.04 15.22 9.55
CA ASP A 75 29.48 15.47 9.43
C ASP A 75 29.86 15.93 8.00
N ASN A 76 31.15 16.22 7.78
CA ASN A 76 31.69 16.64 6.48
C ASN A 76 31.67 15.52 5.42
N ASN A 77 31.51 14.26 5.83
CA ASN A 77 31.39 13.11 4.91
C ASN A 77 29.94 12.85 4.50
N GLY A 78 28.97 13.56 5.10
CA GLY A 78 27.55 13.40 4.86
C GLY A 78 26.88 12.35 5.75
N THR A 79 27.52 11.87 6.82
CA THR A 79 26.87 10.99 7.81
C THR A 79 25.84 11.79 8.61
N LEU A 80 24.59 11.32 8.63
CA LEU A 80 23.48 11.99 9.33
C LEU A 80 23.69 11.94 10.85
N ALA A 81 23.70 13.10 11.49
CA ALA A 81 23.74 13.25 12.93
C ALA A 81 22.35 13.50 13.53
N GLY A 82 21.51 14.26 12.84
CA GLY A 82 20.14 14.53 13.29
C GLY A 82 19.27 15.13 12.20
N VAL A 83 17.97 14.83 12.23
CA VAL A 83 16.99 15.37 11.28
C VAL A 83 15.76 15.87 12.04
N VAL A 84 15.39 17.12 11.79
CA VAL A 84 14.16 17.75 12.29
C VAL A 84 13.25 18.01 11.10
N ILE A 85 12.00 17.57 11.17
CA ILE A 85 11.00 17.77 10.10
C ILE A 85 9.66 18.18 10.71
N ASP A 86 9.17 19.33 10.32
CA ASP A 86 7.78 19.75 10.51
C ASP A 86 7.03 19.52 9.21
N MET A 87 6.03 18.63 9.23
CA MET A 87 5.30 18.23 8.03
C MET A 87 3.82 18.53 8.10
N TYR A 88 3.39 19.37 7.18
CA TYR A 88 2.02 19.83 7.00
C TYR A 88 1.38 19.04 5.87
N GLY A 89 0.22 18.44 6.14
CA GLY A 89 -0.59 17.76 5.12
C GLY A 89 -2.01 18.27 5.12
N ASP A 90 -2.50 18.71 3.97
CA ASP A 90 -3.90 19.12 3.79
C ASP A 90 -4.81 17.90 3.85
N VAL A 91 -5.78 17.91 4.76
CA VAL A 91 -6.74 16.79 4.93
C VAL A 91 -8.12 17.12 4.34
N GLY A 92 -8.31 18.33 3.82
CA GLY A 92 -9.61 18.84 3.38
C GLY A 92 -10.50 19.26 4.55
N TRP A 93 -11.81 19.26 4.35
CA TRP A 93 -12.76 19.78 5.36
C TRP A 93 -12.94 18.86 6.57
N ALA A 94 -12.54 17.58 6.47
CA ALA A 94 -12.57 16.63 7.56
C ALA A 94 -11.41 15.62 7.48
N TYR A 95 -11.00 15.14 8.64
CA TYR A 95 -9.98 14.10 8.75
C TYR A 95 -10.60 12.71 8.63
N THR A 96 -10.08 11.86 7.72
CA THR A 96 -10.57 10.46 7.55
C THR A 96 -9.58 9.38 7.94
N GLY A 97 -8.37 9.74 8.38
CA GLY A 97 -7.35 8.76 8.75
C GLY A 97 -6.73 7.96 7.60
N THR A 98 -7.24 8.07 6.37
CA THR A 98 -6.79 7.23 5.23
C THR A 98 -5.64 7.82 4.41
N GLU A 99 -5.48 9.14 4.43
CA GLU A 99 -4.35 9.88 3.87
C GLU A 99 -4.07 11.05 4.82
N SER A 100 -2.86 11.09 5.40
CA SER A 100 -2.57 11.98 6.52
C SER A 100 -1.08 12.08 6.80
N PRO A 101 -0.55 13.25 7.24
CA PRO A 101 0.77 13.33 7.85
C PRO A 101 0.86 12.60 9.20
N LEU A 102 -0.27 12.33 9.88
CA LEU A 102 -0.27 11.68 11.19
C LEU A 102 0.02 10.17 11.10
N GLY A 103 -0.35 9.53 9.99
CA GLY A 103 -0.26 8.08 9.80
C GLY A 103 1.07 7.59 9.20
N THR A 104 2.06 8.47 9.01
CA THR A 104 3.24 8.22 8.17
C THR A 104 4.53 8.00 8.93
N ARG A 105 4.43 7.85 10.25
CA ARG A 105 5.57 7.66 11.16
C ARG A 105 6.46 6.46 10.81
N GLU A 106 5.97 5.53 10.01
CA GLU A 106 6.68 4.29 9.66
C GLU A 106 7.67 4.41 8.50
N TRP A 107 7.63 5.53 7.75
CA TRP A 107 8.35 5.67 6.47
C TRP A 107 9.18 6.95 6.32
N PHE A 108 9.21 7.84 7.31
CA PHE A 108 9.89 9.14 7.16
C PHE A 108 11.42 9.04 7.11
N ASP A 109 11.97 7.97 7.65
CA ASP A 109 13.38 7.59 7.60
C ASP A 109 13.77 6.97 6.24
N ASN A 110 12.79 6.53 5.44
CA ASN A 110 12.99 5.69 4.27
C ASN A 110 13.99 4.56 4.58
N ALA A 111 15.15 4.60 3.94
CA ALA A 111 16.21 3.61 4.05
C ALA A 111 17.42 4.10 4.85
N TYR A 112 17.33 5.27 5.48
CA TYR A 112 18.48 5.95 6.07
C TYR A 112 18.50 5.87 7.59
N TYR A 113 19.60 5.33 8.12
CA TYR A 113 19.90 5.41 9.53
C TYR A 113 20.33 6.83 9.91
N CYS A 114 19.64 7.40 10.88
CA CYS A 114 20.06 8.58 11.60
C CYS A 114 19.76 8.36 13.09
N PRO A 115 20.70 8.65 14.01
CA PRO A 115 20.50 8.37 15.42
C PRO A 115 19.48 9.30 16.10
N ASN A 116 19.26 10.51 15.55
CA ASN A 116 18.43 11.53 16.20
C ASN A 116 17.36 12.05 15.25
N TRP A 117 16.09 11.95 15.65
CA TRP A 117 14.96 12.43 14.88
C TRP A 117 14.03 13.27 15.75
N LEU A 118 13.57 14.40 15.21
CA LEU A 118 12.39 15.11 15.69
C LEU A 118 11.43 15.26 14.52
N PHE A 119 10.28 14.58 14.60
CA PHE A 119 9.29 14.57 13.53
C PHE A 119 7.93 15.08 14.04
N THR A 120 7.46 16.19 13.48
CA THR A 120 6.20 16.85 13.85
C THR A 120 5.19 16.76 12.70
N PRO A 121 4.25 15.81 12.71
CA PRO A 121 3.18 15.76 11.72
C PRO A 121 2.01 16.67 12.07
N ILE A 122 1.55 17.48 11.11
CA ILE A 122 0.51 18.50 11.29
C ILE A 122 -0.56 18.32 10.22
N ALA A 123 -1.77 17.94 10.63
CA ALA A 123 -2.93 17.86 9.74
C ALA A 123 -3.59 19.25 9.59
N VAL A 124 -3.67 19.75 8.36
CA VAL A 124 -4.22 21.08 8.04
C VAL A 124 -5.63 20.91 7.49
N LYS A 125 -6.62 21.43 8.22
CA LYS A 125 -8.02 21.47 7.78
C LYS A 125 -8.22 22.63 6.80
N THR A 126 -8.85 22.36 5.65
CA THR A 126 -9.11 23.35 4.61
C THR A 126 -10.54 23.24 4.08
N ASN A 127 -11.03 24.20 3.30
CA ASN A 127 -12.36 24.14 2.67
C ASN A 127 -12.37 23.31 1.37
N LYS A 128 -11.48 22.33 1.23
CA LYS A 128 -11.41 21.43 0.07
C LYS A 128 -12.12 20.11 0.34
N ALA A 129 -12.41 19.34 -0.71
CA ALA A 129 -12.86 17.97 -0.59
C ALA A 129 -11.88 17.16 0.29
N VAL A 130 -12.43 16.25 1.08
CA VAL A 130 -11.64 15.38 1.95
C VAL A 130 -10.65 14.57 1.12
N HIS A 131 -9.39 14.59 1.53
CA HIS A 131 -8.37 13.76 0.90
C HIS A 131 -8.53 12.28 1.29
N THR A 132 -8.08 11.39 0.43
CA THR A 132 -8.22 9.95 0.61
C THR A 132 -6.98 9.22 0.14
N ALA A 133 -6.85 7.96 0.56
CA ALA A 133 -5.72 7.13 0.25
C ALA A 133 -5.42 7.16 -1.25
N CYS A 134 -4.16 7.42 -1.57
CA CYS A 134 -3.59 7.14 -2.89
C CYS A 134 -2.44 6.18 -2.70
N ARG A 135 -2.31 5.15 -3.56
CA ARG A 135 -1.31 4.06 -3.44
C ARG A 135 0.01 4.54 -2.82
N SER A 136 0.45 3.89 -1.73
CA SER A 136 1.47 4.42 -0.81
C SER A 136 0.97 5.71 -0.09
N PRO A 137 -0.12 5.59 0.71
CA PRO A 137 -0.76 6.73 1.34
C PRO A 137 0.17 7.34 2.37
N GLY A 138 0.41 8.65 2.24
CA GLY A 138 1.39 9.38 3.01
C GLY A 138 2.86 8.99 2.75
N SER A 139 3.23 7.72 2.66
CA SER A 139 4.63 7.30 2.49
C SER A 139 5.32 7.84 1.23
N THR A 140 4.63 7.98 0.09
CA THR A 140 5.22 8.57 -1.13
C THR A 140 5.66 10.03 -0.92
N PRO A 141 4.80 10.94 -0.43
CA PRO A 141 5.22 12.29 -0.04
C PRO A 141 6.43 12.33 0.88
N PHE A 142 6.49 11.42 1.87
CA PHE A 142 7.61 11.35 2.80
C PHE A 142 8.91 10.93 2.13
N MET A 143 8.87 9.88 1.31
CA MET A 143 10.03 9.45 0.53
C MET A 143 10.54 10.60 -0.33
N PHE A 144 9.66 11.37 -0.97
CA PHE A 144 10.08 12.55 -1.73
C PHE A 144 10.80 13.58 -0.86
N ILE A 145 10.31 13.83 0.35
CA ILE A 145 10.89 14.82 1.28
C ILE A 145 12.26 14.36 1.77
N ILE A 146 12.39 13.13 2.27
CA ILE A 146 13.70 12.62 2.75
C ILE A 146 14.71 12.49 1.62
N GLU A 147 14.30 12.09 0.41
CA GLU A 147 15.20 12.08 -0.75
C GLU A 147 15.65 13.49 -1.15
N SER A 148 14.78 14.49 -1.02
CA SER A 148 15.15 15.89 -1.22
C SER A 148 16.15 16.38 -0.17
N ILE A 149 16.00 15.97 1.10
CA ILE A 149 16.97 16.24 2.17
C ILE A 149 18.33 15.64 1.82
N MET A 150 18.37 14.38 1.37
CA MET A 150 19.62 13.71 1.00
C MET A 150 20.32 14.39 -0.19
N ASP A 151 19.57 14.82 -1.21
CA ASP A 151 20.13 15.56 -2.35
C ASP A 151 20.65 16.95 -1.94
N HIS A 152 19.91 17.67 -1.09
CA HIS A 152 20.34 18.97 -0.60
C HIS A 152 21.60 18.87 0.26
N LEU A 153 21.68 17.85 1.12
CA LEU A 153 22.85 17.57 1.94
C LEU A 153 24.08 17.26 1.07
N ALA A 154 23.94 16.35 0.10
CA ALA A 154 25.02 16.03 -0.82
C ALA A 154 25.49 17.27 -1.59
N LYS A 155 24.56 18.09 -2.06
CA LYS A 155 24.87 19.34 -2.76
C LYS A 155 25.58 20.36 -1.87
N SER A 156 25.15 20.53 -0.62
CA SER A 156 25.80 21.48 0.32
C SER A 156 27.24 21.08 0.65
N LEU A 157 27.54 19.78 0.63
CA LEU A 157 28.88 19.23 0.88
C LEU A 157 29.71 19.03 -0.40
N GLY A 158 29.12 19.21 -1.59
CA GLY A 158 29.80 18.93 -2.86
C GLY A 158 30.09 17.45 -3.11
N LEU A 159 29.30 16.54 -2.52
CA LEU A 159 29.49 15.08 -2.59
C LEU A 159 28.59 14.44 -3.65
N ASP A 160 28.94 13.22 -4.09
CA ASP A 160 28.08 12.42 -4.95
C ASP A 160 26.80 12.02 -4.18
N PRO A 161 25.59 12.30 -4.71
CA PRO A 161 24.35 12.03 -3.99
C PRO A 161 24.10 10.55 -3.70
N LEU A 162 24.62 9.62 -4.50
CA LEU A 162 24.47 8.18 -4.22
C LEU A 162 25.44 7.75 -3.12
N ALA A 163 26.67 8.28 -3.09
CA ALA A 163 27.62 8.00 -2.03
C ALA A 163 27.08 8.42 -0.65
N VAL A 164 26.49 9.62 -0.54
CA VAL A 164 25.85 10.10 0.71
C VAL A 164 24.68 9.20 1.11
N ARG A 165 23.86 8.74 0.16
CA ARG A 165 22.80 7.78 0.44
C ARG A 165 23.34 6.45 0.97
N GLN A 166 24.32 5.87 0.29
CA GLN A 166 24.93 4.59 0.64
C GLN A 166 25.60 4.61 2.02
N LEU A 167 26.25 5.72 2.36
CA LEU A 167 26.84 5.95 3.67
C LEU A 167 25.79 5.78 4.78
N ASN A 168 24.61 6.38 4.58
CA ASN A 168 23.54 6.43 5.56
C ASN A 168 22.55 5.25 5.49
N LEU A 169 22.71 4.27 4.60
CA LEU A 169 21.77 3.14 4.54
C LEU A 169 21.74 2.35 5.85
N TYR A 170 20.56 1.87 6.25
CA TYR A 170 20.43 0.95 7.37
C TYR A 170 21.31 -0.31 7.23
N THR A 171 21.67 -0.90 8.36
CA THR A 171 22.27 -2.23 8.50
C THR A 171 21.44 -3.10 9.44
N THR A 172 21.57 -4.42 9.32
CA THR A 172 20.97 -5.37 10.26
C THR A 172 21.36 -5.04 11.70
N GLY A 173 20.40 -5.16 12.63
CA GLY A 173 20.57 -4.87 14.05
C GLY A 173 20.31 -3.42 14.45
N GLN A 174 20.19 -2.49 13.49
CA GLN A 174 19.86 -1.11 13.80
C GLN A 174 18.37 -0.93 14.14
N LYS A 175 18.10 0.03 15.02
CA LYS A 175 16.76 0.42 15.46
C LYS A 175 16.19 1.51 14.54
N ILE A 176 14.98 1.33 14.04
CA ILE A 176 14.26 2.38 13.29
C ILE A 176 13.52 3.32 14.27
N PRO A 177 12.99 4.47 13.83
CA PRO A 177 12.44 5.48 14.75
C PRO A 177 11.28 5.01 15.63
N ASN A 178 10.45 4.06 15.17
CA ASN A 178 9.37 3.48 15.98
C ASN A 178 9.87 2.50 17.06
N GLY A 179 11.17 2.21 17.07
CA GLY A 179 11.86 1.37 18.02
C GLY A 179 12.01 -0.10 17.64
N MET A 180 11.51 -0.52 16.49
CA MET A 180 11.72 -1.86 15.95
C MET A 180 13.18 -2.06 15.54
N ILE A 181 13.74 -3.23 15.86
CA ILE A 181 15.08 -3.66 15.42
C ILE A 181 14.95 -4.31 14.05
N LEU A 182 15.79 -3.89 13.09
CA LEU A 182 15.87 -4.52 11.77
C LEU A 182 16.66 -5.83 11.86
N ASN A 183 15.97 -6.92 12.19
CA ASN A 183 16.58 -8.26 12.23
C ASN A 183 17.02 -8.76 10.84
N TYR A 184 16.45 -8.20 9.78
CA TYR A 184 16.85 -8.45 8.40
C TYR A 184 16.88 -7.12 7.63
N CYS A 185 18.02 -6.78 7.05
CA CYS A 185 18.18 -5.59 6.22
C CYS A 185 19.13 -5.88 5.05
N ASN A 186 18.60 -5.92 3.83
CA ASN A 186 19.35 -6.21 2.60
C ASN A 186 19.52 -5.00 1.68
N ILE A 187 19.18 -3.78 2.13
CA ILE A 187 19.10 -2.59 1.27
C ILE A 187 20.46 -2.24 0.64
N ARG A 188 21.56 -2.43 1.38
CA ARG A 188 22.91 -2.18 0.87
C ARG A 188 23.27 -3.13 -0.27
N GLN A 189 22.90 -4.42 -0.15
CA GLN A 189 23.09 -5.43 -1.18
C GLN A 189 22.22 -5.11 -2.41
N VAL A 190 20.94 -4.77 -2.22
CA VAL A 190 20.02 -4.42 -3.32
C VAL A 190 20.55 -3.22 -4.13
N VAL A 191 21.03 -2.17 -3.45
CA VAL A 191 21.60 -1.00 -4.12
C VAL A 191 22.90 -1.33 -4.85
N ALA A 192 23.78 -2.14 -4.25
CA ALA A 192 25.05 -2.55 -4.88
C ALA A 192 24.82 -3.44 -6.11
N SER A 193 23.91 -4.41 -6.01
CA SER A 193 23.52 -5.27 -7.14
C SER A 193 22.91 -4.43 -8.26
N LEU A 194 21.97 -3.53 -7.95
CA LEU A 194 21.38 -2.65 -8.96
C LEU A 194 22.43 -1.81 -9.69
N ALA A 195 23.41 -1.24 -8.96
CA ALA A 195 24.47 -0.45 -9.56
C ALA A 195 25.31 -1.26 -10.56
N THR A 196 25.54 -2.54 -10.26
CA THR A 196 26.26 -3.48 -11.13
C THR A 196 25.41 -3.86 -12.34
N ASP A 197 24.18 -4.31 -12.11
CA ASP A 197 23.27 -4.84 -13.13
C ASP A 197 22.97 -3.82 -14.23
N ILE A 198 22.91 -2.53 -13.87
CA ILE A 198 22.61 -1.46 -14.83
C ILE A 198 23.87 -0.80 -15.42
N GLY A 199 25.07 -1.23 -15.04
CA GLY A 199 26.32 -0.58 -15.43
C GLY A 199 26.34 0.91 -15.05
N LEU A 200 26.06 1.21 -13.78
CA LEU A 200 25.79 2.57 -13.33
C LEU A 200 26.95 3.54 -13.63
N ASP A 201 28.20 3.10 -13.43
CA ASP A 201 29.38 3.94 -13.66
C ASP A 201 29.54 4.29 -15.14
N GLN A 202 29.36 3.32 -16.04
CA GLN A 202 29.38 3.56 -17.48
C GLN A 202 28.27 4.55 -17.89
N ARG A 203 27.08 4.41 -17.30
CA ARG A 203 25.96 5.33 -17.57
C ARG A 203 26.20 6.74 -17.00
N LYS A 204 26.80 6.87 -15.81
CA LYS A 204 27.21 8.17 -15.24
C LYS A 204 28.23 8.85 -16.15
N ALA A 205 29.23 8.12 -16.63
CA ALA A 205 30.22 8.65 -17.58
C ALA A 205 29.55 9.13 -18.88
N ALA A 206 28.65 8.33 -19.45
CA ALA A 206 27.92 8.70 -20.66
C ALA A 206 27.02 9.94 -20.48
N VAL A 207 26.38 10.10 -19.32
CA VAL A 207 25.61 11.30 -18.97
C VAL A 207 26.52 12.53 -18.90
N ASN A 208 27.70 12.41 -18.28
CA ASN A 208 28.66 13.51 -18.20
C ASN A 208 29.17 13.94 -19.57
N SER A 209 29.59 12.99 -20.41
CA SER A 209 30.01 13.27 -21.79
C SER A 209 28.90 13.94 -22.60
N PHE A 210 27.66 13.45 -22.49
CA PHE A 210 26.51 14.07 -23.15
C PHE A 210 26.30 15.52 -22.67
N ASN A 211 26.36 15.75 -21.36
CA ASN A 211 26.15 17.07 -20.77
C ASN A 211 27.24 18.08 -21.13
N GLN A 212 28.49 17.64 -21.30
CA GLN A 212 29.58 18.50 -21.79
C GLN A 212 29.40 18.87 -23.25
N ALA A 213 28.96 17.93 -24.09
CA ALA A 213 28.75 18.14 -25.53
C ALA A 213 27.46 18.93 -25.87
N ASN A 214 26.51 19.04 -24.93
CA ASN A 214 25.20 19.65 -25.19
C ASN A 214 24.92 20.84 -24.27
N ARG A 215 24.80 22.04 -24.84
CA ARG A 215 24.45 23.27 -24.08
C ARG A 215 22.99 23.30 -23.64
N TRP A 216 22.06 22.93 -24.53
CA TRP A 216 20.61 23.15 -24.38
C TRP A 216 19.81 21.89 -24.03
N LYS A 217 20.46 20.73 -23.98
CA LYS A 217 19.86 19.46 -23.56
C LYS A 217 20.78 18.82 -22.54
N LYS A 218 20.22 18.41 -21.41
CA LYS A 218 20.96 17.71 -20.35
C LYS A 218 20.29 16.39 -20.05
N ARG A 219 21.08 15.45 -19.54
CA ARG A 219 20.65 14.17 -18.98
C ARG A 219 20.96 14.15 -17.49
N GLY A 220 20.13 13.45 -16.73
CA GLY A 220 20.35 13.14 -15.33
C GLY A 220 20.20 11.64 -15.11
N ILE A 221 20.89 11.13 -14.11
CA ILE A 221 20.75 9.77 -13.62
C ILE A 221 20.77 9.81 -12.09
N ALA A 222 19.85 9.08 -11.46
CA ALA A 222 19.75 8.99 -10.01
C ALA A 222 19.36 7.56 -9.62
N VAL A 223 19.80 7.15 -8.44
CA VAL A 223 19.45 5.87 -7.80
C VAL A 223 18.93 6.20 -6.41
N MET A 224 17.69 5.84 -6.13
CA MET A 224 17.03 6.08 -4.85
C MET A 224 16.75 4.74 -4.16
N PRO A 225 17.28 4.48 -2.95
CA PRO A 225 16.88 3.34 -2.15
C PRO A 225 15.44 3.52 -1.66
N ASN A 226 14.74 2.40 -1.42
CA ASN A 226 13.41 2.42 -0.83
C ASN A 226 13.25 1.28 0.17
N ARG A 227 12.93 1.62 1.42
CA ARG A 227 12.44 0.67 2.41
C ARG A 227 10.96 0.95 2.67
N PHE A 228 10.11 0.02 2.26
CA PHE A 228 8.67 0.13 2.49
C PHE A 228 8.25 -0.73 3.67
N ALA A 229 7.87 -0.11 4.79
CA ALA A 229 7.34 -0.84 5.94
C ALA A 229 5.98 -1.48 5.59
N ILE A 230 5.85 -2.77 5.89
CA ILE A 230 4.61 -3.55 5.78
C ILE A 230 4.22 -4.02 7.17
N GLY A 231 2.99 -3.74 7.58
CA GLY A 231 2.42 -4.18 8.86
C GLY A 231 1.22 -5.08 8.62
N TRP A 232 1.09 -6.14 9.41
CA TRP A 232 -0.01 -7.12 9.33
C TRP A 232 -1.13 -6.89 10.34
N SER A 233 -0.91 -5.99 11.31
CA SER A 233 -1.82 -5.77 12.43
C SER A 233 -3.19 -5.25 11.97
N GLY A 234 -4.27 -5.82 12.53
CA GLY A 234 -5.64 -5.35 12.35
C GLY A 234 -6.33 -5.73 11.02
N ALA A 235 -5.64 -6.41 10.10
CA ALA A 235 -6.23 -6.85 8.84
C ALA A 235 -6.90 -8.22 8.98
N GLN A 236 -8.22 -8.25 8.87
CA GLN A 236 -9.05 -9.44 9.04
C GLN A 236 -9.83 -9.70 7.75
N TYR A 237 -9.74 -10.93 7.24
CA TYR A 237 -10.49 -11.37 6.07
C TYR A 237 -11.02 -12.76 6.31
N ASN A 238 -12.25 -13.00 5.86
CA ASN A 238 -12.85 -14.33 5.87
C ASN A 238 -12.73 -14.94 4.47
N THR A 239 -12.33 -16.21 4.40
CA THR A 239 -12.26 -17.00 3.17
C THR A 239 -13.04 -18.30 3.36
N HIS A 240 -13.92 -18.60 2.41
CA HIS A 240 -14.69 -19.84 2.36
C HIS A 240 -14.22 -20.67 1.17
N VAL A 241 -13.97 -21.96 1.42
CA VAL A 241 -13.66 -22.95 0.38
C VAL A 241 -14.78 -23.98 0.38
N ILE A 242 -15.40 -24.18 -0.77
CA ILE A 242 -16.56 -25.06 -0.95
C ILE A 242 -16.17 -26.10 -2.00
N ILE A 243 -16.15 -27.37 -1.60
CA ILE A 243 -15.83 -28.48 -2.50
C ILE A 243 -17.13 -29.18 -2.87
N HIS A 244 -17.42 -29.23 -4.17
CA HIS A 244 -18.61 -29.89 -4.70
C HIS A 244 -18.33 -31.38 -4.87
N HIS A 245 -19.00 -32.22 -4.07
CA HIS A 245 -18.78 -33.67 -4.04
C HIS A 245 -19.09 -34.38 -5.38
N GLY A 246 -19.94 -33.79 -6.23
CA GLY A 246 -20.35 -34.40 -7.50
C GLY A 246 -19.24 -34.49 -8.56
N ASP A 247 -18.36 -33.50 -8.63
CA ASP A 247 -17.28 -33.41 -9.64
C ASP A 247 -15.90 -33.02 -9.07
N GLY A 248 -15.85 -32.76 -7.76
CA GLY A 248 -14.66 -32.28 -7.06
C GLY A 248 -14.26 -30.86 -7.47
N SER A 249 -15.16 -30.07 -8.07
CA SER A 249 -14.92 -28.65 -8.34
C SER A 249 -14.91 -27.85 -7.04
N VAL A 250 -14.17 -26.76 -7.02
CA VAL A 250 -13.94 -25.93 -5.83
C VAL A 250 -14.38 -24.51 -6.09
N ALA A 251 -15.23 -23.97 -5.22
CA ALA A 251 -15.60 -22.57 -5.20
C ALA A 251 -14.97 -21.86 -4.01
N ILE A 252 -14.40 -20.67 -4.22
CA ILE A 252 -13.78 -19.86 -3.17
C ILE A 252 -14.47 -18.50 -3.09
N ALA A 253 -14.81 -18.05 -1.89
CA ALA A 253 -15.27 -16.69 -1.64
C ALA A 253 -14.41 -16.04 -0.56
N HIS A 254 -13.74 -14.93 -0.85
CA HIS A 254 -12.88 -14.23 0.11
C HIS A 254 -13.24 -12.75 0.27
N GLY A 255 -12.90 -12.18 1.42
CA GLY A 255 -13.16 -10.78 1.78
C GLY A 255 -12.35 -9.74 1.01
N GLY A 256 -11.25 -10.15 0.37
CA GLY A 256 -10.45 -9.26 -0.48
C GLY A 256 -11.14 -8.97 -1.82
N ILE A 257 -10.95 -7.76 -2.35
CA ILE A 257 -11.54 -7.29 -3.60
C ILE A 257 -10.49 -7.24 -4.70
N ASP A 258 -10.76 -7.91 -5.81
CA ASP A 258 -9.93 -7.78 -7.01
C ASP A 258 -10.17 -6.45 -7.71
N MET A 259 -9.11 -5.67 -7.82
CA MET A 259 -9.08 -4.38 -8.49
C MET A 259 -7.96 -4.30 -9.54
N GLY A 260 -7.50 -5.47 -10.03
CA GLY A 260 -6.43 -5.62 -11.01
C GLY A 260 -5.08 -6.05 -10.44
N GLN A 261 -4.96 -6.21 -9.12
CA GLN A 261 -3.75 -6.74 -8.47
C GLN A 261 -3.63 -8.27 -8.53
N GLY A 262 -4.66 -8.96 -9.03
CA GLY A 262 -4.64 -10.41 -9.23
C GLY A 262 -4.83 -11.22 -7.96
N ILE A 263 -5.60 -10.72 -7.00
CA ILE A 263 -5.87 -11.46 -5.76
C ILE A 263 -6.62 -12.76 -6.03
N ASN A 264 -7.62 -12.74 -6.92
CA ASN A 264 -8.39 -13.93 -7.25
C ASN A 264 -7.47 -15.01 -7.87
N THR A 265 -6.55 -14.59 -8.74
CA THR A 265 -5.54 -15.48 -9.34
C THR A 265 -4.61 -16.08 -8.28
N LYS A 266 -4.08 -15.26 -7.36
CA LYS A 266 -3.20 -15.74 -6.28
C LYS A 266 -3.91 -16.77 -5.40
N VAL A 267 -5.15 -16.52 -5.01
CA VAL A 267 -5.92 -17.43 -4.16
C VAL A 267 -6.20 -18.75 -4.88
N ILE A 268 -6.53 -18.73 -6.17
CA ILE A 268 -6.68 -19.94 -6.99
C ILE A 268 -5.38 -20.75 -7.01
N GLN A 269 -4.24 -20.10 -7.26
CA GLN A 269 -2.94 -20.76 -7.33
C GLN A 269 -2.56 -21.42 -6.01
N VAL A 270 -2.76 -20.71 -4.89
CA VAL A 270 -2.50 -21.25 -3.54
C VAL A 270 -3.43 -22.42 -3.24
N CYS A 271 -4.73 -22.27 -3.47
CA CYS A 271 -5.68 -23.35 -3.21
C CYS A 271 -5.40 -24.60 -4.06
N ALA A 272 -5.03 -24.42 -5.34
CA ALA A 272 -4.65 -25.53 -6.21
C ALA A 272 -3.39 -26.25 -5.73
N PHE A 273 -2.38 -25.48 -5.31
CA PHE A 273 -1.14 -26.02 -4.76
C PHE A 273 -1.39 -26.85 -3.49
N GLU A 274 -2.15 -26.30 -2.53
CA GLU A 274 -2.45 -26.99 -1.27
C GLU A 274 -3.34 -28.23 -1.45
N LEU A 275 -4.30 -28.18 -2.37
CA LEU A 275 -5.20 -29.32 -2.66
C LEU A 275 -4.59 -30.36 -3.59
N GLY A 276 -3.48 -30.05 -4.28
CA GLY A 276 -2.89 -30.93 -5.28
C GLY A 276 -3.79 -31.14 -6.51
N ILE A 277 -4.62 -30.17 -6.88
CA ILE A 277 -5.55 -30.26 -8.03
C ILE A 277 -5.24 -29.21 -9.11
N PRO A 278 -5.68 -29.42 -10.37
CA PRO A 278 -5.54 -28.41 -11.41
C PRO A 278 -6.28 -27.11 -11.07
N ILE A 279 -5.68 -25.96 -11.38
CA ILE A 279 -6.31 -24.64 -11.22
C ILE A 279 -7.65 -24.52 -11.95
N THR A 280 -7.87 -25.31 -13.01
CA THR A 280 -9.11 -25.34 -13.79
C THR A 280 -10.30 -25.89 -13.02
N LYS A 281 -10.08 -26.56 -11.89
CA LYS A 281 -11.15 -27.02 -10.99
C LYS A 281 -11.61 -25.95 -10.00
N ILE A 282 -10.92 -24.79 -9.93
CA ILE A 282 -11.13 -23.81 -8.87
C ILE A 282 -11.70 -22.51 -9.46
N TRP A 283 -12.74 -21.99 -8.82
CA TRP A 283 -13.38 -20.73 -9.22
C TRP A 283 -13.62 -19.79 -8.04
N VAL A 284 -13.25 -18.52 -8.19
CA VAL A 284 -13.54 -17.48 -7.20
C VAL A 284 -14.92 -16.88 -7.46
N LYS A 285 -15.77 -16.88 -6.44
CA LYS A 285 -17.11 -16.27 -6.42
C LYS A 285 -17.04 -14.82 -5.95
N THR A 286 -18.09 -14.07 -6.25
CA THR A 286 -18.27 -12.67 -5.85
C THR A 286 -18.07 -12.48 -4.36
N SER A 287 -17.29 -11.48 -3.96
CA SER A 287 -17.18 -11.07 -2.57
C SER A 287 -18.50 -10.45 -2.12
N SER A 288 -19.07 -10.94 -1.03
CA SER A 288 -20.35 -10.48 -0.51
C SER A 288 -20.27 -10.27 1.00
N SER A 289 -20.88 -9.21 1.52
CA SER A 289 -20.95 -8.98 2.97
C SER A 289 -21.79 -10.04 3.71
N THR A 290 -22.57 -10.86 3.00
CA THR A 290 -23.29 -12.00 3.57
C THR A 290 -22.38 -13.21 3.79
N ILE A 291 -21.46 -13.47 2.86
CA ILE A 291 -20.52 -14.61 2.94
C ILE A 291 -19.27 -14.19 3.72
N ASN A 292 -18.69 -13.05 3.36
CA ASN A 292 -17.42 -12.54 3.88
C ASN A 292 -17.65 -11.36 4.85
N ALA A 293 -18.53 -11.56 5.83
CA ALA A 293 -18.86 -10.54 6.83
C ALA A 293 -17.60 -10.04 7.56
N ASN A 294 -17.63 -8.78 8.03
CA ASN A 294 -16.54 -8.16 8.81
C ASN A 294 -15.16 -8.13 8.14
N SER A 295 -15.08 -8.30 6.82
CA SER A 295 -13.83 -8.19 6.09
C SER A 295 -13.32 -6.75 6.07
N MET A 296 -12.01 -6.59 6.24
CA MET A 296 -11.33 -5.29 6.23
C MET A 296 -11.15 -4.75 4.81
N THR A 297 -10.76 -3.47 4.72
CA THR A 297 -10.53 -2.82 3.43
C THR A 297 -9.42 -3.50 2.64
N SER A 298 -9.64 -3.73 1.34
CA SER A 298 -8.58 -4.22 0.46
C SER A 298 -7.55 -3.12 0.20
N GLY A 299 -6.39 -3.23 0.86
CA GLY A 299 -5.37 -2.20 0.92
C GLY A 299 -4.11 -2.64 1.67
N GLY A 300 -3.19 -1.70 1.91
CA GLY A 300 -1.97 -1.94 2.70
C GLY A 300 -0.93 -2.86 2.07
N SER A 301 -1.15 -3.35 0.84
CA SER A 301 -0.29 -4.34 0.17
C SER A 301 -0.19 -5.69 0.90
N ILE A 302 -1.20 -6.04 1.70
CA ILE A 302 -1.26 -7.26 2.51
C ILE A 302 -2.48 -8.14 2.22
N THR A 303 -3.50 -7.60 1.54
CA THR A 303 -4.80 -8.27 1.39
C THR A 303 -4.70 -9.60 0.67
N SER A 304 -3.87 -9.69 -0.37
CA SER A 304 -3.78 -10.93 -1.16
C SER A 304 -3.13 -12.02 -0.33
N GLU A 305 -2.05 -11.68 0.36
CA GLU A 305 -1.28 -12.56 1.21
C GLU A 305 -2.14 -13.08 2.38
N LEU A 306 -2.94 -12.21 3.00
CA LEU A 306 -3.87 -12.62 4.06
C LEU A 306 -5.03 -13.47 3.55
N CYS A 307 -5.61 -13.16 2.39
CA CYS A 307 -6.67 -14.02 1.81
C CYS A 307 -6.13 -15.40 1.43
N CYS A 308 -4.90 -15.48 0.92
CA CYS A 308 -4.21 -16.75 0.66
C CYS A 308 -3.97 -17.53 1.97
N LEU A 309 -3.43 -16.88 3.01
CA LEU A 309 -3.16 -17.53 4.30
C LEU A 309 -4.42 -18.14 4.91
N VAL A 310 -5.53 -17.39 4.95
CA VAL A 310 -6.80 -17.90 5.48
C VAL A 310 -7.31 -19.09 4.64
N GLY A 311 -7.13 -19.04 3.32
CA GLY A 311 -7.44 -20.17 2.43
C GLY A 311 -6.67 -21.44 2.81
N ILE A 312 -5.36 -21.31 3.08
CA ILE A 312 -4.50 -22.43 3.51
C ILE A 312 -4.98 -23.01 4.86
N CYS A 313 -5.25 -22.17 5.86
CA CYS A 313 -5.68 -22.64 7.18
C CYS A 313 -6.97 -23.46 7.14
N TYR A 314 -7.94 -23.09 6.30
CA TYR A 314 -9.17 -23.86 6.11
C TYR A 314 -8.93 -25.21 5.42
N LEU A 315 -8.03 -25.24 4.44
CA LEU A 315 -7.68 -26.46 3.71
C LEU A 315 -6.97 -27.47 4.59
N ILE A 316 -6.07 -27.02 5.47
CA ILE A 316 -5.37 -27.89 6.43
C ILE A 316 -6.36 -28.54 7.40
N ILE A 317 -7.38 -27.81 7.87
CA ILE A 317 -8.43 -28.39 8.73
C ILE A 317 -9.22 -29.46 7.95
N TYR A 318 -9.61 -29.19 6.70
CA TYR A 318 -10.36 -30.15 5.89
C TYR A 318 -9.55 -31.40 5.52
N VAL A 319 -8.28 -31.25 5.13
CA VAL A 319 -7.39 -32.37 4.79
C VAL A 319 -7.02 -33.16 6.04
N GLY A 320 -6.81 -32.50 7.18
CA GLY A 320 -6.57 -33.15 8.47
C GLY A 320 -7.77 -33.98 8.93
N VAL A 321 -8.99 -33.46 8.78
CA VAL A 321 -10.22 -34.20 9.08
C VAL A 321 -10.40 -35.39 8.14
N LEU A 322 -10.16 -35.22 6.83
CA LEU A 322 -10.20 -36.34 5.88
C LEU A 322 -9.15 -37.42 6.18
N HIS A 323 -7.93 -37.05 6.58
CA HIS A 323 -6.90 -38.02 6.97
C HIS A 323 -7.30 -38.85 8.20
N VAL A 324 -7.90 -38.20 9.21
CA VAL A 324 -8.41 -38.89 10.42
C VAL A 324 -9.52 -39.89 10.08
N TYR A 325 -10.35 -39.63 9.07
CA TYR A 325 -11.38 -40.57 8.63
C TYR A 325 -10.91 -41.64 7.62
N THR A 326 -9.72 -41.50 7.04
CA THR A 326 -9.15 -42.50 6.11
C THR A 326 -8.16 -43.46 6.76
N THR A 327 -7.73 -43.22 8.01
CA THR A 327 -6.82 -44.13 8.74
C THR A 327 -7.53 -45.15 9.64
N ASP A 328 -8.86 -45.07 9.76
CA ASP A 328 -9.70 -46.02 10.51
C ASP A 328 -10.68 -46.77 9.58
N PHE A 329 -10.18 -47.31 8.46
CA PHE A 329 -10.83 -48.36 7.67
C PHE A 329 -9.82 -49.37 7.13
#